data_AF-A0AAW8KJM8-F1
#
_entry.id   AF-A0AAW8KJM8-F1
#
_cell.length_a   1.000
_cell.length_b   1.000
_cell.length_c   1.000
_cell.angle_alpha   90.00
_cell.angle_beta   90.00
_cell.angle_gamma   90.00
#
_symmetry.space_group_name_H-M   'P 1'
#
loop_
_entity.id
_entity.type
_entity.pdbx_description
1 polymer ?
#
loop_
_entity_poly.entity_id
_entity_poly.type
_entity_poly.pdbx_seq_one_letter_code
_entity_poly.pdbx_strand_id
1 'polypeptide(L)' 'RSYRIDPERGFILNGKEYPLRGVSRHQDRWEIGNALLPEHHREDMDLICEVGATTIRLAHYQNDQYFYDLCDE' A
#
# COMPACT_ATOMS: atom_id res chain seq x y z
N ARG A 1 -7.40 -7.40 13.15
CA ARG A 1 -8.45 -7.11 12.13
C ARG A 1 -9.00 -8.41 11.56
N SER A 2 -10.28 -8.49 11.20
CA SER A 2 -10.86 -9.65 10.46
C SER A 2 -11.31 -9.22 9.07
N TYR A 3 -11.15 -10.08 8.08
CA TYR A 3 -11.55 -9.80 6.68
C TYR A 3 -12.14 -11.02 6.00
N ARG A 4 -12.94 -10.79 4.96
CA ARG A 4 -13.39 -11.81 4.00
C ARG A 4 -13.51 -11.22 2.61
N ILE A 5 -13.41 -12.07 1.59
CA ILE A 5 -13.66 -11.72 0.19
C ILE A 5 -14.91 -12.48 -0.24
N ASP A 6 -15.99 -11.75 -0.44
CA ASP A 6 -17.29 -12.28 -0.84
C ASP A 6 -17.42 -12.20 -2.38
N PRO A 7 -17.91 -13.25 -3.07
CA PRO A 7 -17.97 -13.27 -4.53
C PRO A 7 -18.90 -12.22 -5.13
N GLU A 8 -19.96 -11.82 -4.42
CA GLU A 8 -20.94 -10.83 -4.90
C GLU A 8 -20.67 -9.44 -4.33
N ARG A 9 -20.18 -9.37 -3.08
CA ARG A 9 -20.02 -8.10 -2.34
C ARG A 9 -18.58 -7.58 -2.30
N GLY A 10 -17.61 -8.37 -2.75
CA GLY A 10 -16.20 -7.99 -2.74
C GLY A 10 -15.54 -8.03 -1.35
N PHE A 11 -14.60 -7.13 -1.10
CA PHE A 11 -13.82 -7.11 0.14
C PHE A 11 -14.60 -6.52 1.31
N ILE A 12 -14.53 -7.18 2.46
CA ILE A 12 -15.22 -6.81 3.69
C ILE A 12 -14.21 -6.79 4.84
N LEU A 13 -14.16 -5.67 5.56
CA LEU A 13 -13.28 -5.43 6.70
C LEU A 13 -14.11 -5.19 7.96
N ASN A 14 -13.85 -5.96 9.02
CA ASN A 14 -14.57 -5.87 10.30
C ASN A 14 -16.11 -5.84 10.14
N GLY A 15 -16.63 -6.64 9.19
CA GLY A 15 -18.07 -6.78 8.92
C GLY A 15 -18.71 -5.74 8.00
N LYS A 16 -17.97 -4.71 7.56
CA LYS A 16 -18.45 -3.68 6.63
C LYS A 16 -17.81 -3.83 5.26
N GLU A 17 -18.57 -3.54 4.19
CA GLU A 17 -18.02 -3.45 2.84
C GLU A 17 -16.94 -2.37 2.80
N TYR A 18 -15.76 -2.74 2.29
CA TYR A 18 -14.60 -1.87 2.21
C TYR A 18 -13.92 -2.09 0.85
N PRO A 19 -14.43 -1.45 -0.22
CA PRO A 19 -13.93 -1.70 -1.57
C PRO A 19 -12.45 -1.38 -1.70
N LEU A 20 -11.62 -2.39 -2.01
CA LEU A 20 -10.19 -2.20 -2.25
C LEU A 20 -9.95 -1.63 -3.65
N ARG A 21 -9.67 -0.32 -3.71
CA ARG A 21 -9.30 0.43 -4.92
C ARG A 21 -7.96 1.10 -4.68
N GLY A 22 -6.96 0.79 -5.48
CA GLY A 22 -5.62 1.28 -5.19
C GLY A 22 -4.61 1.01 -6.29
N VAL A 23 -3.33 1.05 -5.91
CA VAL A 23 -2.20 1.14 -6.83
C VAL A 23 -1.18 0.02 -6.60
N SER A 24 -0.24 -0.12 -7.53
CA SER A 24 1.00 -0.87 -7.28
C SER A 24 2.15 0.10 -7.08
N ARG A 25 3.17 -0.30 -6.33
CA ARG A 25 4.37 0.50 -6.09
C ARG A 25 5.62 -0.38 -6.17
N HIS A 26 6.63 0.09 -6.90
CA HIS A 26 7.98 -0.48 -6.91
C HIS A 26 8.88 0.30 -5.94
N GLN A 27 9.98 -0.31 -5.47
CA GLN A 27 10.88 0.31 -4.48
C GLN A 27 12.06 1.07 -5.11
N ASP A 28 11.87 1.65 -6.28
CA ASP A 28 12.87 2.42 -6.98
C ASP A 28 12.47 3.89 -7.14
N ARG A 29 13.48 4.72 -7.40
CA ARG A 29 13.31 6.13 -7.67
C ARG A 29 14.38 6.59 -8.65
N TRP A 30 14.04 7.59 -9.45
CA TRP A 30 14.96 8.26 -10.36
C TRP A 30 16.26 8.66 -9.63
N GLU A 31 17.40 8.59 -10.34
CA GLU A 31 18.76 8.87 -9.86
C GLU A 31 19.35 7.93 -8.79
N ILE A 32 18.54 7.31 -7.94
CA ILE A 32 19.03 6.52 -6.80
C ILE A 32 18.72 5.02 -6.91
N GLY A 33 17.99 4.60 -7.95
CA GLY A 33 17.58 3.21 -8.11
C GLY A 33 16.77 2.77 -6.89
N ASN A 34 17.09 1.61 -6.31
CA ASN A 34 16.41 1.08 -5.13
C ASN A 34 17.08 1.45 -3.79
N ALA A 35 18.09 2.33 -3.79
CA ALA A 35 18.77 2.77 -2.57
C ALA A 35 17.96 3.89 -1.86
N LEU A 36 16.73 3.56 -1.47
CA LEU A 36 15.80 4.51 -0.86
C LEU A 36 16.20 4.86 0.58
N LEU A 37 15.93 6.11 0.97
CA LEU A 37 16.01 6.63 2.33
C LEU A 37 14.61 6.65 2.95
N PRO A 38 14.49 6.76 4.28
CA PRO A 38 13.19 6.84 4.95
C PRO A 38 12.28 7.94 4.42
N GLU A 39 12.79 9.12 4.03
CA GLU A 39 11.96 10.18 3.44
C GLU A 39 11.32 9.79 2.09
N HIS A 40 11.97 8.96 1.28
CA HIS A 40 11.39 8.52 0.00
C HIS A 40 10.20 7.60 0.23
N HIS A 41 10.28 6.73 1.24
CA HIS A 41 9.16 5.86 1.63
C HIS A 41 7.97 6.67 2.16
N ARG A 42 8.23 7.69 2.98
CA ARG A 42 7.19 8.60 3.50
C ARG A 42 6.51 9.38 2.39
N GLU A 43 7.27 9.98 1.48
CA GLU A 43 6.69 10.73 0.36
C GLU A 43 5.83 9.85 -0.55
N ASP A 44 6.29 8.63 -0.87
CA ASP A 44 5.49 7.68 -1.64
C ASP A 44 4.16 7.36 -0.92
N MET A 45 4.19 7.17 0.40
CA MET A 45 2.99 6.92 1.19
C MET A 45 2.05 8.15 1.20
N ASP A 46 2.59 9.35 1.41
CA ASP A 46 1.83 10.60 1.42
C ASP A 46 1.06 10.79 0.10
N LEU A 47 1.72 10.56 -1.04
CA LEU A 47 1.10 10.65 -2.37
C LEU A 47 0.01 9.58 -2.58
N ILE A 48 0.23 8.36 -2.07
CA ILE A 48 -0.75 7.26 -2.16
C ILE A 48 -1.97 7.55 -1.27
N CYS A 49 -1.76 8.15 -0.09
CA CYS A 49 -2.84 8.61 0.78
C CYS A 49 -3.61 9.77 0.16
N GLU A 50 -2.93 10.74 -0.47
CA GLU A 50 -3.54 11.90 -1.13
C GLU A 50 -4.50 11.48 -2.25
N VAL A 51 -4.13 10.49 -3.08
CA VAL A 51 -5.03 9.97 -4.13
C VAL A 51 -6.20 9.16 -3.57
N GLY A 52 -6.18 8.82 -2.28
CA GLY A 52 -7.26 8.10 -1.59
C GLY A 52 -7.26 6.59 -1.87
N ALA A 53 -6.09 6.00 -2.12
CA ALA A 53 -5.99 4.55 -2.30
C ALA A 53 -6.31 3.81 -0.99
N THR A 54 -7.03 2.69 -1.10
CA THR A 54 -7.41 1.83 0.03
C THR A 54 -6.67 0.50 0.03
N THR A 55 -5.81 0.27 -0.96
CA THR A 55 -4.95 -0.92 -1.08
C THR A 55 -3.68 -0.57 -1.84
N ILE A 56 -2.58 -1.24 -1.51
CA ILE A 56 -1.31 -1.13 -2.22
C ILE A 56 -0.84 -2.54 -2.54
N ARG A 57 -0.56 -2.80 -3.81
CA ARG A 57 0.16 -4.01 -4.21
C ARG A 57 1.66 -3.71 -4.26
N LEU A 58 2.38 -4.22 -3.27
CA LEU A 58 3.85 -4.14 -3.21
C LEU A 58 4.48 -5.22 -4.09
N ALA A 59 4.45 -4.94 -5.39
CA ALA A 59 4.97 -5.83 -6.42
C ALA A 59 6.49 -5.62 -6.63
N HIS A 60 7.27 -6.60 -7.09
CA HIS A 60 6.99 -8.04 -7.23
C HIS A 60 7.79 -8.85 -6.21
N TYR A 61 8.16 -8.22 -5.10
CA TYR A 61 9.11 -8.73 -4.12
C TYR A 61 8.81 -8.12 -2.75
N GLN A 62 9.44 -8.68 -1.71
CA GLN A 62 9.41 -8.08 -0.39
C GLN A 62 10.00 -6.67 -0.43
N ASN A 63 9.26 -5.70 0.11
CA ASN A 63 9.68 -4.31 0.22
C ASN A 63 10.36 -4.06 1.58
N ASP A 64 10.88 -2.85 1.78
CA ASP A 64 11.49 -2.44 3.06
C ASP A 64 10.49 -2.52 4.22
N GLN A 65 10.97 -2.94 5.41
CA GLN A 65 10.14 -3.04 6.62
C GLN A 65 9.49 -1.72 6.99
N TYR A 66 10.21 -0.61 6.83
CA TYR A 66 9.70 0.72 7.14
C TYR A 66 8.49 1.09 6.26
N PHE A 67 8.45 0.64 5.00
CA PHE A 67 7.28 0.87 4.15
C PHE A 67 6.07 0.03 4.60
N TYR A 68 6.28 -1.18 5.10
CA TYR A 68 5.19 -1.97 5.70
C TYR A 68 4.68 -1.32 7.00
N ASP A 69 5.57 -0.77 7.82
CA ASP A 69 5.20 -0.06 9.05
C ASP A 69 4.31 1.16 8.72
N LEU A 70 4.67 1.95 7.68
CA LEU A 70 3.84 3.04 7.17
C LEU A 70 2.46 2.57 6.64
N CYS A 71 2.32 1.31 6.19
CA CYS A 71 1.02 0.78 5.77
C CYS A 71 0.12 0.40 6.96
N ASP A 72 0.71 0.15 8.14
CA ASP A 72 -0.03 -0.22 9.35
C ASP A 72 -0.43 1.01 10.20
N GLU A 73 0.28 2.15 10.06
CA GLU A 73 -0.06 3.46 10.65
C GLU A 73 -1.41 4.02 10.15
#